data_AF-D5LME2-F1
#
_entry.id   AF-D5LME2-F1
#
_cell.length_a   1.000
_cell.length_b   1.000
_cell.length_c   1.000
_cell.angle_alpha   90.00
_cell.angle_beta   90.00
_cell.angle_gamma   90.00
#
_symmetry.space_group_name_H-M   'P 1'
#
loop_
_entity.id
_entity.type
_entity.pdbx_description
1 polymer ?
#
loop_
_entity_poly.entity_id
_entity_poly.type
_entity_poly.pdbx_seq_one_letter_code
_entity_poly.pdbx_strand_id
1 'polypeptide(L)'
;PYKEIIQELRYNLCPSEDHLVPVFPFAYDWRLPLGIIEKQFSNFVEEVIDRTKLIGHYVEAGYVENPTVNLIGHSMGGLIITGYLDKKGKAAPVSKVVTLATPYEGSFEAVIKIATGTANLGSDQPNSREREAARLTSSLYHLLPAIKDALEVDDPTLPANLFDPALWQLSVVASVLAYVQRQMAFLTDHDQKAQELFARFLKAAQAYRNRLDKFRLSKTNLKPEDWLCVVGVNSETRVRMRVQRTERGPLFDLSSKYRLNRWKSDLANPMEWRLTGDGTVPFEAALPNFLELENIICVTPEDYGYW
;
A
#
# COMPACT_ATOMS: atom_id res chain seq x y z
N PRO A 1 17.06 -0.10 -6.44
CA PRO A 1 17.00 -0.27 -4.97
C PRO A 1 16.87 -1.74 -4.50
N TYR A 2 15.87 -2.53 -4.91
CA TYR A 2 15.69 -3.88 -4.31
C TYR A 2 16.72 -4.94 -4.69
N LYS A 3 17.45 -4.77 -5.81
CA LYS A 3 18.43 -5.76 -6.28
C LYS A 3 19.48 -6.07 -5.22
N GLU A 4 20.06 -5.03 -4.61
CA GLU A 4 21.08 -5.15 -3.57
C GLU A 4 20.49 -5.80 -2.31
N ILE A 5 19.32 -5.36 -1.85
CA ILE A 5 18.64 -5.95 -0.69
C ILE A 5 18.40 -7.46 -0.89
N ILE A 6 17.97 -7.88 -2.09
CA ILE A 6 17.77 -9.31 -2.39
C ILE A 6 19.09 -10.07 -2.36
N GLN A 7 20.18 -9.48 -2.86
CA GLN A 7 21.52 -10.09 -2.80
C GLN A 7 22.01 -10.22 -1.36
N GLU A 8 21.84 -9.17 -0.55
CA GLU A 8 22.15 -9.18 0.88
C GLU A 8 21.32 -10.21 1.64
N LEU A 9 20.03 -10.34 1.37
CA LEU A 9 19.20 -11.39 1.99
C LEU A 9 19.71 -12.79 1.65
N ARG A 10 20.05 -13.03 0.38
CA ARG A 10 20.62 -14.33 -0.03
C ARG A 10 21.93 -14.58 0.70
N TYR A 11 22.81 -13.59 0.77
CA TYR A 11 24.11 -13.74 1.42
C TYR A 11 23.97 -13.97 2.94
N ASN A 12 23.26 -13.08 3.64
CA ASN A 12 23.18 -13.09 5.10
C ASN A 12 22.29 -14.20 5.67
N LEU A 13 21.35 -14.74 4.90
CA LEU A 13 20.52 -15.88 5.33
C LEU A 13 21.16 -17.24 5.08
N CYS A 14 22.16 -17.35 4.19
CA CYS A 14 22.81 -18.63 3.90
C CYS A 14 23.93 -18.90 4.93
N PRO A 15 23.77 -19.87 5.86
CA PRO A 15 24.82 -20.20 6.82
C PRO A 15 26.06 -20.84 6.16
N SER A 16 25.91 -21.50 5.01
CA SER A 16 27.00 -22.08 4.23
C SER A 16 26.60 -22.25 2.76
N GLU A 17 27.56 -22.51 1.87
CA GLU A 17 27.30 -22.75 0.44
C GLU A 17 26.41 -23.98 0.18
N ASP A 18 26.51 -25.02 1.03
CA ASP A 18 25.67 -26.23 0.91
C ASP A 18 24.25 -26.07 1.50
N HIS A 19 24.00 -24.99 2.25
CA HIS A 19 22.74 -24.71 2.96
C HIS A 19 22.16 -23.37 2.49
N LEU A 20 21.94 -23.26 1.18
CA LEU A 20 21.38 -22.05 0.59
C LEU A 20 19.94 -21.81 1.03
N VAL A 21 19.64 -20.60 1.52
CA VAL A 21 18.27 -20.13 1.73
C VAL A 21 17.79 -19.45 0.43
N PRO A 22 16.83 -20.04 -0.31
CA PRO A 22 16.42 -19.48 -1.58
C PRO A 22 15.53 -18.24 -1.36
N VAL A 23 15.96 -17.10 -1.91
CA VAL A 23 15.18 -15.85 -1.89
C VAL A 23 14.69 -15.53 -3.29
N PHE A 24 13.38 -15.54 -3.50
CA PHE A 24 12.75 -15.31 -4.80
C PHE A 24 12.02 -13.97 -4.85
N PRO A 25 12.42 -13.02 -5.71
CA PRO A 25 11.70 -11.77 -5.87
C PRO A 25 10.44 -11.95 -6.69
N PHE A 26 9.29 -11.54 -6.15
CA PHE A 26 8.06 -11.40 -6.92
C PHE A 26 7.99 -9.99 -7.52
N ALA A 27 8.47 -9.84 -8.75
CA ALA A 27 8.28 -8.62 -9.53
C ALA A 27 6.87 -8.64 -10.16
N TYR A 28 6.16 -7.52 -10.07
CA TYR A 28 4.81 -7.40 -10.62
C TYR A 28 4.58 -6.02 -11.25
N ASP A 29 3.63 -5.96 -12.18
CA ASP A 29 3.16 -4.68 -12.72
C ASP A 29 2.27 -4.00 -11.68
N TRP A 30 2.88 -3.09 -10.92
CA TRP A 30 2.21 -2.36 -9.86
C TRP A 30 1.04 -1.51 -10.36
N ARG A 31 0.86 -1.30 -11.67
CA ARG A 31 -0.24 -0.48 -12.20
C ARG A 31 -1.58 -1.24 -12.26
N LEU A 32 -1.52 -2.57 -12.19
CA LEU A 32 -2.69 -3.45 -12.31
C LEU A 32 -3.56 -3.45 -11.03
N PRO A 33 -4.85 -3.81 -11.15
CA PRO A 33 -5.70 -4.02 -9.99
C PRO A 33 -5.12 -5.08 -9.05
N LEU A 34 -5.12 -4.81 -7.73
CA LEU A 34 -4.47 -5.69 -6.76
C LEU A 34 -5.03 -7.12 -6.76
N GLY A 35 -6.31 -7.30 -7.09
CA GLY A 35 -6.90 -8.63 -7.22
C GLY A 35 -6.27 -9.51 -8.30
N ILE A 36 -5.74 -8.92 -9.38
CA ILE A 36 -5.00 -9.63 -10.43
C ILE A 36 -3.60 -9.98 -9.92
N ILE A 37 -2.93 -9.03 -9.28
CA ILE A 37 -1.59 -9.23 -8.72
C ILE A 37 -1.60 -10.32 -7.65
N GLU A 38 -2.62 -10.35 -6.78
CA GLU A 38 -2.81 -11.43 -5.78
C GLU A 38 -2.93 -12.82 -6.41
N LYS A 39 -3.57 -12.93 -7.59
CA LYS A 39 -3.66 -14.20 -8.31
C LYS A 39 -2.30 -14.61 -8.86
N GLN A 40 -1.56 -13.67 -9.45
CA GLN A 40 -0.20 -13.90 -9.92
C GLN A 40 0.72 -14.30 -8.77
N PHE A 41 0.60 -13.62 -7.62
CA PHE A 41 1.35 -13.91 -6.41
C PHE A 41 1.04 -15.30 -5.87
N SER A 42 -0.24 -15.71 -5.89
CA SER A 42 -0.62 -17.08 -5.49
C SER A 42 0.08 -18.14 -6.34
N ASN A 43 0.09 -17.98 -7.67
CA ASN A 43 0.75 -18.92 -8.57
C ASN A 43 2.27 -18.92 -8.33
N PHE A 44 2.85 -17.75 -8.03
CA PHE A 44 4.27 -17.62 -7.73
C PHE A 44 4.66 -18.33 -6.42
N VAL A 45 3.83 -18.26 -5.38
CA VAL A 45 4.06 -19.00 -4.13
C VAL A 45 4.08 -20.51 -4.39
N GLU A 46 3.14 -21.01 -5.19
CA GLU A 46 3.08 -22.43 -5.58
C GLU A 46 4.35 -22.85 -6.36
N GLU A 47 4.77 -22.02 -7.31
CA GLU A 47 6.03 -22.24 -8.06
C GLU A 47 7.27 -22.24 -7.15
N VAL A 48 7.36 -21.32 -6.20
CA VAL A 48 8.47 -21.25 -5.23
C VAL A 48 8.53 -22.51 -4.37
N ILE A 49 7.38 -23.00 -3.91
CA ILE A 49 7.29 -24.26 -3.17
C ILE A 49 7.81 -25.42 -4.02
N ASP A 50 7.35 -25.54 -5.27
CA ASP A 50 7.74 -26.62 -6.14
C ASP A 50 9.24 -26.59 -6.50
N ARG A 51 9.82 -25.40 -6.68
CA ARG A 51 11.28 -25.24 -6.84
C ARG A 51 12.04 -25.62 -5.58
N THR A 52 11.54 -25.27 -4.40
CA THR A 52 12.21 -25.53 -3.11
C THR A 52 12.22 -27.03 -2.79
N LYS A 53 11.18 -27.78 -3.18
CA LYS A 53 11.13 -29.25 -3.08
C LYS A 53 12.21 -29.96 -3.91
N LEU A 54 12.93 -29.27 -4.79
CA LEU A 54 14.02 -29.83 -5.58
C LEU A 54 15.41 -29.57 -4.95
N ILE A 55 15.48 -28.85 -3.84
CA ILE A 55 16.73 -28.50 -3.16
C ILE A 55 17.06 -29.58 -2.12
N GLY A 56 18.21 -30.24 -2.28
CA GLY A 56 18.59 -31.43 -1.51
C GLY A 56 18.44 -31.29 0.01
N HIS A 57 19.05 -30.27 0.61
CA HIS A 57 18.99 -30.09 2.07
C HIS A 57 17.58 -29.76 2.59
N TYR A 58 16.68 -29.18 1.77
CA TYR A 58 15.27 -29.00 2.15
C TYR A 58 14.51 -30.32 2.11
N VAL A 59 14.78 -31.17 1.11
CA VAL A 59 14.20 -32.52 1.03
C VAL A 59 14.65 -33.37 2.21
N GLU A 60 15.95 -33.37 2.52
CA GLU A 60 16.53 -34.08 3.66
C GLU A 60 15.96 -33.60 5.00
N ALA A 61 15.62 -32.31 5.10
CA ALA A 61 14.98 -31.72 6.28
C ALA A 61 13.46 -31.96 6.37
N GLY A 62 12.86 -32.72 5.45
CA GLY A 62 11.43 -33.04 5.47
C GLY A 62 10.51 -31.87 5.05
N TYR A 63 11.00 -30.97 4.18
CA TYR A 63 10.19 -29.87 3.66
C TYR A 63 9.01 -30.34 2.80
N VAL A 64 9.15 -31.50 2.15
CA VAL A 64 8.16 -32.01 1.20
C VAL A 64 6.84 -32.36 1.89
N GLU A 65 6.90 -32.80 3.14
CA GLU A 65 5.76 -33.21 3.96
C GLU A 65 4.89 -32.03 4.42
N ASN A 66 5.48 -30.86 4.63
CA ASN A 66 4.77 -29.65 5.04
C ASN A 66 5.41 -28.37 4.46
N PRO A 67 5.29 -28.15 3.14
CA PRO A 67 5.97 -27.04 2.48
C PRO A 67 5.33 -25.70 2.87
N THR A 68 6.15 -24.78 3.36
CA THR A 68 5.71 -23.42 3.70
C THR A 68 6.74 -22.38 3.26
N VAL A 69 6.27 -21.16 2.99
CA VAL A 69 7.12 -20.03 2.64
C VAL A 69 7.05 -18.92 3.69
N ASN A 70 8.14 -18.16 3.81
CA ASN A 70 8.16 -16.87 4.50
C ASN A 70 7.93 -15.75 3.47
N LEU A 71 7.08 -14.78 3.79
CA LEU A 71 6.74 -13.69 2.90
C LEU A 71 7.27 -12.36 3.42
N ILE A 72 7.87 -11.55 2.54
CA ILE A 72 8.33 -10.20 2.87
C ILE A 72 7.67 -9.22 1.90
N GLY A 73 6.89 -8.28 2.42
CA GLY A 73 6.20 -7.26 1.65
C GLY A 73 6.63 -5.86 2.06
N HIS A 74 7.15 -5.09 1.11
CA HIS A 74 7.39 -3.66 1.32
C HIS A 74 6.29 -2.82 0.65
N SER A 75 5.87 -1.74 1.32
CA SER A 75 4.81 -0.83 0.84
C SER A 75 3.56 -1.63 0.45
N MET A 76 3.06 -1.44 -0.78
CA MET A 76 1.90 -2.16 -1.33
C MET A 76 2.05 -3.70 -1.34
N GLY A 77 3.28 -4.22 -1.24
CA GLY A 77 3.55 -5.65 -1.10
C GLY A 77 2.86 -6.26 0.14
N GLY A 78 2.76 -5.53 1.24
CA GLY A 78 2.04 -6.03 2.43
C GLY A 78 0.53 -6.11 2.21
N LEU A 79 -0.06 -5.23 1.38
CA LEU A 79 -1.47 -5.33 0.98
C LEU A 79 -1.72 -6.58 0.13
N ILE A 80 -0.81 -6.87 -0.81
CA ILE A 80 -0.87 -8.07 -1.67
C ILE A 80 -0.78 -9.35 -0.82
N ILE A 81 0.17 -9.41 0.13
CA ILE A 81 0.30 -10.55 1.05
C ILE A 81 -0.98 -10.73 1.87
N THR A 82 -1.49 -9.65 2.47
CA THR A 82 -2.70 -9.70 3.31
C THR A 82 -3.91 -10.14 2.49
N GLY A 83 -4.08 -9.63 1.27
CA GLY A 83 -5.17 -10.03 0.39
C GLY A 83 -5.05 -11.46 -0.15
N TYR A 84 -3.82 -11.96 -0.36
CA TYR A 84 -3.56 -13.36 -0.65
C TYR A 84 -3.98 -14.26 0.52
N LEU A 85 -3.58 -13.89 1.75
CA LEU A 85 -3.95 -14.62 2.96
C LEU A 85 -5.45 -14.58 3.25
N ASP A 86 -6.14 -13.45 3.00
CA ASP A 86 -7.60 -13.37 3.13
C ASP A 86 -8.31 -14.32 2.17
N LYS A 87 -7.79 -14.49 0.95
CA LYS A 87 -8.35 -15.41 -0.06
C LYS A 87 -8.06 -16.88 0.23
N LYS A 88 -6.82 -17.21 0.61
CA LYS A 88 -6.38 -18.60 0.82
C LYS A 88 -6.76 -19.12 2.22
N GLY A 89 -6.87 -18.23 3.21
CA GLY A 89 -7.18 -18.59 4.60
C GLY A 89 -6.19 -19.62 5.16
N LYS A 90 -6.70 -20.61 5.87
CA LYS A 90 -5.91 -21.72 6.45
C LYS A 90 -5.24 -22.63 5.43
N ALA A 91 -5.59 -22.54 4.15
CA ALA A 91 -4.92 -23.28 3.08
C ALA A 91 -3.65 -22.58 2.56
N ALA A 92 -3.33 -21.36 3.05
CA ALA A 92 -2.10 -20.69 2.67
C ALA A 92 -0.88 -21.41 3.25
N PRO A 93 0.09 -21.86 2.42
CA PRO A 93 1.33 -22.50 2.87
C PRO A 93 2.33 -21.44 3.33
N VAL A 94 1.98 -20.65 4.35
CA VAL A 94 2.79 -19.53 4.85
C VAL A 94 3.10 -19.76 6.33
N SER A 95 4.38 -19.65 6.69
CA SER A 95 4.84 -19.82 8.06
C SER A 95 5.13 -18.50 8.78
N LYS A 96 5.76 -17.53 8.10
CA LYS A 96 6.00 -16.19 8.65
C LYS A 96 5.73 -15.08 7.62
N VAL A 97 5.41 -13.90 8.11
CA VAL A 97 5.21 -12.69 7.30
C VAL A 97 6.01 -11.53 7.88
N VAL A 98 6.63 -10.75 7.00
CA VAL A 98 7.23 -9.44 7.33
C VAL A 98 6.57 -8.38 6.45
N THR A 99 6.08 -7.31 7.06
CA THR A 99 5.63 -6.11 6.33
C THR A 99 6.43 -4.89 6.72
N LEU A 100 6.87 -4.13 5.72
CA LEU A 100 7.72 -2.95 5.86
C LEU A 100 7.00 -1.74 5.24
N ALA A 101 6.70 -0.72 6.03
CA ALA A 101 6.08 0.53 5.54
C ALA A 101 4.79 0.31 4.71
N THR A 102 3.98 -0.68 5.08
CA THR A 102 2.76 -1.02 4.35
C THR A 102 1.65 -0.03 4.67
N PRO A 103 1.05 0.64 3.67
CA PRO A 103 -0.05 1.58 3.88
C PRO A 103 -1.38 0.82 4.05
N TYR A 104 -1.54 0.14 5.19
CA TYR A 104 -2.74 -0.61 5.52
C TYR A 104 -4.01 0.20 5.43
N GLU A 105 -4.03 1.48 5.78
CA GLU A 105 -5.19 2.36 5.56
C GLU A 105 -4.99 3.36 4.43
N GLY A 106 -3.87 3.31 3.70
CA GLY A 106 -3.56 4.17 2.56
C GLY A 106 -2.57 5.30 2.87
N SER A 107 -2.43 6.25 1.96
CA SER A 107 -1.55 7.42 2.11
C SER A 107 -2.13 8.61 1.36
N PHE A 108 -2.07 9.79 1.99
CA PHE A 108 -2.45 11.04 1.34
C PHE A 108 -1.60 11.36 0.11
N GLU A 109 -0.38 10.84 0.00
CA GLU A 109 0.46 11.00 -1.19
C GLU A 109 -0.20 10.43 -2.45
N ALA A 110 -1.06 9.41 -2.33
CA ALA A 110 -1.83 8.89 -3.45
C ALA A 110 -2.80 9.95 -4.01
N VAL A 111 -3.43 10.73 -3.13
CA VAL A 111 -4.30 11.84 -3.53
C VAL A 111 -3.50 12.94 -4.21
N ILE A 112 -2.33 13.29 -3.68
CA ILE A 112 -1.46 14.30 -4.28
C ILE A 112 -1.00 13.85 -5.68
N LYS A 113 -0.59 12.58 -5.82
CA LYS A 113 -0.16 12.02 -7.11
C LYS A 113 -1.28 12.05 -8.14
N ILE A 114 -2.50 11.67 -7.77
CA ILE A 114 -3.67 11.70 -8.67
C ILE A 114 -4.08 13.15 -8.99
N ALA A 115 -4.09 14.05 -8.01
CA ALA A 115 -4.50 15.43 -8.19
C ALA A 115 -3.50 16.23 -9.04
N THR A 116 -2.21 16.11 -8.75
CA THR A 116 -1.16 16.99 -9.28
C THR A 116 -0.19 16.31 -10.25
N GLY A 117 -0.07 14.98 -10.20
CA GLY A 117 1.00 14.22 -10.87
C GLY A 117 2.31 14.17 -10.08
N THR A 118 2.38 14.84 -8.94
CA THR A 118 3.58 14.99 -8.11
C THR A 118 3.30 14.37 -6.74
N ALA A 119 4.21 13.55 -6.21
CA ALA A 119 4.15 12.99 -4.84
C ALA A 119 5.48 12.31 -4.51
N ASN A 120 5.72 12.01 -3.25
CA ASN A 120 6.84 11.16 -2.82
C ASN A 120 6.65 9.67 -3.20
N LEU A 121 5.61 9.34 -3.98
CA LEU A 121 5.35 8.02 -4.54
C LEU A 121 6.04 7.88 -5.90
N GLY A 122 7.16 7.17 -5.96
CA GLY A 122 7.92 6.87 -7.18
C GLY A 122 9.31 7.53 -7.22
N SER A 123 10.07 7.30 -8.31
CA SER A 123 11.48 7.72 -8.45
C SER A 123 11.71 8.96 -9.32
N ASP A 124 10.68 9.51 -9.96
CA ASP A 124 10.85 10.41 -11.11
C ASP A 124 10.43 11.88 -10.82
N GLN A 125 11.07 12.82 -11.52
CA GLN A 125 10.81 14.26 -11.42
C GLN A 125 9.44 14.64 -12.04
N PRO A 126 8.64 15.46 -11.35
CA PRO A 126 7.25 15.71 -11.73
C PRO A 126 7.08 16.35 -13.12
N ASN A 127 6.23 15.75 -13.96
CA ASN A 127 5.81 16.32 -15.24
C ASN A 127 4.32 16.03 -15.56
N SER A 128 3.75 16.74 -16.53
CA SER A 128 2.32 16.63 -16.88
C SER A 128 1.88 15.23 -17.34
N ARG A 129 2.79 14.42 -17.89
CA ARG A 129 2.50 13.04 -18.32
C ARG A 129 2.33 12.10 -17.13
N GLU A 130 3.07 12.31 -16.04
CA GLU A 130 2.92 11.54 -14.81
C GLU A 130 1.53 11.71 -14.19
N ARG A 131 0.94 12.90 -14.33
CA ARG A 131 -0.41 13.19 -13.84
C ARG A 131 -1.48 12.37 -14.57
N GLU A 132 -1.40 12.29 -15.90
CA GLU A 132 -2.33 11.48 -16.70
C GLU A 132 -2.13 9.99 -16.39
N ALA A 133 -0.88 9.52 -16.33
CA ALA A 133 -0.56 8.13 -15.99
C ALA A 133 -1.07 7.74 -14.60
N ALA A 134 -0.89 8.60 -13.60
CA ALA A 134 -1.37 8.35 -12.24
C ALA A 134 -2.90 8.16 -12.19
N ARG A 135 -3.65 9.00 -12.90
CA ARG A 135 -5.13 8.95 -12.94
C ARG A 135 -5.67 7.69 -13.60
N LEU A 136 -4.89 7.03 -14.45
CA LEU A 136 -5.25 5.78 -15.13
C LEU A 136 -4.65 4.54 -14.46
N THR A 137 -3.81 4.74 -13.44
CA THR A 137 -3.18 3.64 -12.71
C THR A 137 -4.10 3.16 -11.60
N SER A 138 -4.72 2.00 -11.83
CA SER A 138 -5.75 1.47 -10.93
C SER A 138 -5.29 1.28 -9.49
N SER A 139 -4.07 0.78 -9.28
CA SER A 139 -3.50 0.52 -7.95
C SER A 139 -3.29 1.76 -7.09
N LEU A 140 -3.07 2.94 -7.67
CA LEU A 140 -2.95 4.17 -6.89
C LEU A 140 -4.24 4.48 -6.12
N TYR A 141 -5.40 4.11 -6.68
CA TYR A 141 -6.67 4.26 -5.99
C TYR A 141 -6.79 3.31 -4.78
N HIS A 142 -6.14 2.14 -4.82
CA HIS A 142 -6.10 1.23 -3.66
C HIS A 142 -5.26 1.78 -2.49
N LEU A 143 -4.46 2.83 -2.74
CA LEU A 143 -3.67 3.53 -1.72
C LEU A 143 -4.39 4.76 -1.17
N LEU A 144 -5.64 5.03 -1.56
CA LEU A 144 -6.39 6.14 -1.01
C LEU A 144 -6.60 5.96 0.51
N PRO A 145 -6.39 7.02 1.31
CA PRO A 145 -6.47 6.93 2.74
C PRO A 145 -7.92 6.78 3.22
N ALA A 146 -8.11 5.90 4.21
CA ALA A 146 -9.35 5.68 4.93
C ALA A 146 -9.16 5.89 6.44
N ILE A 147 -8.28 6.84 6.80
CA ILE A 147 -7.86 7.09 8.18
C ILE A 147 -8.95 7.86 8.92
N LYS A 148 -9.34 7.35 10.09
CA LYS A 148 -10.35 7.96 10.95
C LYS A 148 -9.96 9.40 11.32
N ASP A 149 -10.91 10.33 11.19
CA ASP A 149 -10.77 11.75 11.57
C ASP A 149 -9.63 12.53 10.88
N ALA A 150 -9.03 11.98 9.81
CA ALA A 150 -7.90 12.59 9.11
C ALA A 150 -8.30 13.42 7.89
N LEU A 151 -9.55 13.30 7.43
CA LEU A 151 -10.11 14.05 6.32
C LEU A 151 -11.05 15.14 6.84
N GLU A 152 -10.64 16.39 6.69
CA GLU A 152 -11.43 17.56 7.06
C GLU A 152 -12.17 18.09 5.82
N VAL A 153 -13.49 18.20 5.86
CA VAL A 153 -14.28 18.73 4.75
C VAL A 153 -15.05 19.95 5.24
N ASP A 154 -14.80 21.11 4.63
CA ASP A 154 -15.34 22.39 5.10
C ASP A 154 -16.84 22.54 4.82
N ASP A 155 -17.31 21.91 3.75
CA ASP A 155 -18.69 21.99 3.29
C ASP A 155 -19.41 20.68 3.64
N PRO A 156 -20.39 20.70 4.56
CA PRO A 156 -21.10 19.50 5.00
C PRO A 156 -21.96 18.87 3.90
N THR A 157 -22.15 19.54 2.75
CA THR A 157 -22.85 18.97 1.59
C THR A 157 -21.95 18.05 0.76
N LEU A 158 -20.63 18.12 0.94
CA LEU A 158 -19.67 17.24 0.29
C LEU A 158 -19.53 15.91 1.06
N PRO A 159 -19.27 14.80 0.36
CA PRO A 159 -19.03 13.51 1.02
C PRO A 159 -17.73 13.55 1.85
N ALA A 160 -17.73 12.87 3.00
CA ALA A 160 -16.58 12.79 3.90
C ALA A 160 -15.69 11.56 3.65
N ASN A 161 -15.57 11.11 2.39
CA ASN A 161 -14.70 9.98 2.04
C ASN A 161 -14.09 10.13 0.63
N LEU A 162 -12.84 9.71 0.46
CA LEU A 162 -12.09 9.85 -0.79
C LEU A 162 -12.47 8.84 -1.88
N PHE A 163 -13.35 7.89 -1.57
CA PHE A 163 -13.88 6.93 -2.55
C PHE A 163 -15.14 7.46 -3.26
N ASP A 164 -15.67 8.60 -2.84
CA ASP A 164 -16.78 9.25 -3.51
C ASP A 164 -16.25 10.19 -4.62
N PRO A 165 -16.65 9.98 -5.89
CA PRO A 165 -16.20 10.84 -6.99
C PRO A 165 -16.58 12.31 -6.80
N ALA A 166 -17.64 12.62 -6.05
CA ALA A 166 -18.06 14.00 -5.81
C ALA A 166 -17.10 14.79 -4.91
N LEU A 167 -16.16 14.13 -4.22
CA LEU A 167 -15.11 14.81 -3.45
C LEU A 167 -13.91 15.24 -4.30
N TRP A 168 -13.82 14.77 -5.54
CA TRP A 168 -12.64 14.99 -6.38
C TRP A 168 -12.75 16.24 -7.23
N GLN A 169 -11.60 16.88 -7.46
CA GLN A 169 -11.49 18.06 -8.32
C GLN A 169 -11.93 17.73 -9.76
N LEU A 170 -12.71 18.62 -10.38
CA LEU A 170 -13.19 18.45 -11.76
C LEU A 170 -12.04 18.22 -12.77
N SER A 171 -10.87 18.80 -12.51
CA SER A 171 -9.67 18.64 -13.35
C SER A 171 -9.16 17.20 -13.43
N VAL A 172 -9.41 16.38 -12.41
CA VAL A 172 -9.07 14.95 -12.40
C VAL A 172 -9.97 14.21 -13.39
N VAL A 173 -11.28 14.37 -13.25
CA VAL A 173 -12.29 13.75 -14.12
C VAL A 173 -12.11 14.22 -15.57
N ALA A 174 -11.89 15.52 -15.80
CA ALA A 174 -11.69 16.08 -17.13
C ALA A 174 -10.47 15.48 -17.86
N SER A 175 -9.43 15.07 -17.12
CA SER A 175 -8.25 14.46 -17.75
C SER A 175 -8.44 12.97 -18.04
N VAL A 176 -9.21 12.26 -17.22
CA VAL A 176 -9.66 10.89 -17.56
C VAL A 176 -10.53 10.95 -18.83
N LEU A 177 -11.39 11.96 -18.93
CA LEU A 177 -12.18 12.22 -20.13
C LEU A 177 -11.31 12.48 -21.37
N ALA A 178 -10.33 13.38 -21.28
CA ALA A 178 -9.42 13.65 -22.39
C ALA A 178 -8.70 12.38 -22.87
N TYR A 179 -8.36 11.46 -21.97
CA TYR A 179 -7.80 10.16 -22.33
C TYR A 179 -8.82 9.26 -23.07
N VAL A 180 -10.04 9.13 -22.53
CA VAL A 180 -11.12 8.34 -23.16
C VAL A 180 -11.41 8.87 -24.57
N GLN A 181 -11.49 10.19 -24.75
CA GLN A 181 -11.70 10.81 -26.07
C GLN A 181 -10.57 10.48 -27.05
N ARG A 182 -9.30 10.55 -26.62
CA ARG A 182 -8.14 10.24 -27.47
C ARG A 182 -8.09 8.77 -27.90
N GLN A 183 -8.44 7.84 -27.01
CA GLN A 183 -8.28 6.39 -27.24
C GLN A 183 -9.55 5.71 -27.78
N MET A 184 -10.72 6.32 -27.61
CA MET A 184 -12.01 5.73 -27.95
C MET A 184 -12.83 6.65 -28.85
N ALA A 185 -12.21 7.16 -29.92
CA ALA A 185 -12.79 8.14 -30.85
C ALA A 185 -14.12 7.70 -31.53
N PHE A 186 -14.53 6.44 -31.39
CA PHE A 186 -15.77 5.89 -31.94
C PHE A 186 -16.96 5.94 -30.96
N LEU A 187 -16.76 6.33 -29.70
CA LEU A 187 -17.84 6.44 -28.72
C LEU A 187 -18.52 7.80 -28.81
N THR A 188 -19.85 7.85 -28.69
CA THR A 188 -20.62 9.10 -28.76
C THR A 188 -20.85 9.77 -27.40
N ASP A 189 -20.58 9.07 -26.30
CA ASP A 189 -20.88 9.50 -24.93
C ASP A 189 -19.64 9.45 -24.03
N HIS A 190 -18.66 10.29 -24.35
CA HIS A 190 -17.36 10.28 -23.68
C HIS A 190 -17.42 10.74 -22.21
N ASP A 191 -18.24 11.75 -21.92
CA ASP A 191 -18.33 12.38 -20.59
C ASP A 191 -18.87 11.39 -19.55
N GLN A 192 -19.97 10.70 -19.87
CA GLN A 192 -20.51 9.66 -19.00
C GLN A 192 -19.51 8.52 -18.82
N LYS A 193 -18.82 8.08 -19.89
CA LYS A 193 -17.84 6.99 -19.82
C LYS A 193 -16.63 7.33 -18.96
N ALA A 194 -16.16 8.58 -18.99
CA ALA A 194 -15.07 9.03 -18.15
C ALA A 194 -15.45 9.06 -16.66
N GLN A 195 -16.66 9.55 -16.35
CA GLN A 195 -17.21 9.52 -15.00
C GLN A 195 -17.40 8.08 -14.51
N GLU A 196 -17.95 7.20 -15.35
CA GLU A 196 -18.10 5.78 -15.06
C GLU A 196 -16.74 5.11 -14.80
N LEU A 197 -15.73 5.38 -15.63
CA LEU A 197 -14.39 4.80 -15.46
C LEU A 197 -13.76 5.25 -14.14
N PHE A 198 -13.79 6.55 -13.84
CA PHE A 198 -13.26 7.09 -12.60
C PHE A 198 -13.99 6.52 -11.37
N ALA A 199 -15.32 6.50 -11.40
CA ALA A 199 -16.14 5.91 -10.35
C ALA A 199 -15.86 4.41 -10.17
N ARG A 200 -15.57 3.68 -11.26
CA ARG A 200 -15.19 2.25 -11.20
C ARG A 200 -13.85 2.05 -10.50
N PHE A 201 -12.85 2.90 -10.72
CA PHE A 201 -11.58 2.83 -9.99
C PHE A 201 -11.79 3.04 -8.49
N LEU A 202 -12.53 4.10 -8.12
CA LEU A 202 -12.83 4.39 -6.71
C LEU A 202 -13.63 3.27 -6.04
N LYS A 203 -14.67 2.76 -6.70
CA LYS A 203 -15.50 1.65 -6.19
C LYS A 203 -14.70 0.37 -6.01
N ALA A 204 -13.82 0.03 -6.96
CA ALA A 204 -12.96 -1.14 -6.87
C ALA A 204 -11.97 -1.02 -5.69
N ALA A 205 -11.37 0.17 -5.52
CA ALA A 205 -10.48 0.46 -4.41
C ALA A 205 -11.21 0.40 -3.06
N GLN A 206 -12.41 0.97 -2.95
CA GLN A 206 -13.23 0.93 -1.74
C GLN A 206 -13.63 -0.50 -1.37
N ALA A 207 -14.06 -1.29 -2.36
CA ALA A 207 -14.40 -2.70 -2.14
C ALA A 207 -13.19 -3.50 -1.65
N TYR A 208 -12.00 -3.21 -2.19
CA TYR A 208 -10.75 -3.81 -1.75
C TYR A 208 -10.38 -3.43 -0.31
N ARG A 209 -10.42 -2.13 0.01
CA ARG A 209 -10.23 -1.56 1.36
C ARG A 209 -11.15 -2.25 2.37
N ASN A 210 -12.46 -2.24 2.10
CA ASN A 210 -13.48 -2.86 2.95
C ASN A 210 -13.27 -4.37 3.17
N ARG A 211 -12.64 -5.07 2.20
CA ARG A 211 -12.29 -6.48 2.36
C ARG A 211 -11.12 -6.64 3.33
N LEU A 212 -10.04 -5.88 3.14
CA LEU A 212 -8.87 -5.93 4.01
C LEU A 212 -9.20 -5.48 5.44
N ASP A 213 -10.09 -4.50 5.62
CA ASP A 213 -10.55 -4.05 6.95
C ASP A 213 -11.34 -5.13 7.72
N LYS A 214 -11.74 -6.20 7.03
CA LYS A 214 -12.38 -7.40 7.59
C LYS A 214 -11.45 -8.61 7.66
N PHE A 215 -10.19 -8.47 7.22
CA PHE A 215 -9.20 -9.51 7.42
C PHE A 215 -8.93 -9.67 8.91
N ARG A 216 -8.79 -10.92 9.35
CA ARG A 216 -8.48 -11.28 10.72
C ARG A 216 -7.48 -12.42 10.67
N LEU A 217 -6.46 -12.34 11.52
CA LEU A 217 -5.39 -13.33 11.53
C LEU A 217 -5.90 -14.75 11.81
N SER A 218 -6.97 -14.87 12.60
CA SER A 218 -7.70 -16.11 12.92
C SER A 218 -8.29 -16.84 11.70
N LYS A 219 -8.39 -16.19 10.54
CA LYS A 219 -8.75 -16.85 9.27
C LYS A 219 -7.61 -17.67 8.67
N THR A 220 -6.39 -17.49 9.17
CA THR A 220 -5.17 -18.16 8.71
C THR A 220 -4.66 -19.12 9.79
N ASN A 221 -3.50 -19.75 9.56
CA ASN A 221 -2.80 -20.53 10.58
C ASN A 221 -1.72 -19.71 11.34
N LEU A 222 -1.59 -18.42 11.00
CA LEU A 222 -0.64 -17.52 11.62
C LEU A 222 -1.16 -17.00 12.96
N LYS A 223 -0.24 -16.69 13.85
CA LYS A 223 -0.45 -15.97 15.10
C LYS A 223 0.27 -14.61 15.05
N PRO A 224 0.00 -13.68 15.98
CA PRO A 224 0.65 -12.38 15.97
C PRO A 224 2.19 -12.47 15.94
N GLU A 225 2.77 -13.44 16.66
CA GLU A 225 4.21 -13.72 16.67
C GLU A 225 4.79 -14.27 15.34
N ASP A 226 3.92 -14.63 14.38
CA ASP A 226 4.32 -15.02 13.04
C ASP A 226 4.37 -13.83 12.07
N TRP A 227 3.98 -12.63 12.51
CA TRP A 227 3.92 -11.42 11.70
C TRP A 227 4.80 -10.31 12.26
N LEU A 228 5.91 -10.02 11.58
CA LEU A 228 6.75 -8.87 11.87
C LEU A 228 6.27 -7.63 11.10
N CYS A 229 5.59 -6.71 11.78
CA CYS A 229 5.16 -5.46 11.17
C CYS A 229 6.10 -4.31 11.55
N VAL A 230 6.80 -3.75 10.57
CA VAL A 230 7.75 -2.64 10.76
C VAL A 230 7.17 -1.37 10.15
N VAL A 231 7.05 -0.34 10.98
CA VAL A 231 6.46 0.95 10.64
C VAL A 231 7.46 2.06 10.87
N GLY A 232 7.67 2.91 9.87
CA GLY A 232 8.51 4.08 9.99
C GLY A 232 7.81 5.22 10.74
N VAL A 233 8.55 5.87 11.63
CA VAL A 233 8.12 7.02 12.44
C VAL A 233 9.25 8.06 12.49
N ASN A 234 9.01 9.20 13.16
CA ASN A 234 9.95 10.32 13.26
C ASN A 234 10.30 11.02 11.94
N SER A 235 9.39 11.00 10.96
CA SER A 235 9.54 11.75 9.71
C SER A 235 8.33 12.64 9.45
N GLU A 236 8.59 13.85 8.93
CA GLU A 236 7.54 14.79 8.52
C GLU A 236 6.63 14.14 7.47
N THR A 237 5.39 13.83 7.86
CA THR A 237 4.45 13.05 7.05
C THR A 237 3.10 13.72 7.01
N ARG A 238 2.43 13.73 5.85
CA ARG A 238 1.06 14.26 5.75
C ARG A 238 0.10 13.35 6.49
N VAL A 239 -0.34 13.73 7.68
CA VAL A 239 -1.23 12.93 8.54
C VAL A 239 -2.69 13.32 8.45
N ARG A 240 -2.98 14.45 7.80
CA ARG A 240 -4.34 14.95 7.54
C ARG A 240 -4.45 15.58 6.17
N MET A 241 -5.69 15.76 5.71
CA MET A 241 -5.97 16.52 4.50
C MET A 241 -7.30 17.25 4.64
N ARG A 242 -7.31 18.52 4.24
CA ARG A 242 -8.52 19.32 4.17
C ARG A 242 -9.02 19.45 2.74
N VAL A 243 -10.33 19.44 2.57
CA VAL A 243 -11.03 19.70 1.32
C VAL A 243 -11.86 20.96 1.46
N GLN A 244 -11.54 21.96 0.65
CA GLN A 244 -12.23 23.24 0.62
C GLN A 244 -13.25 23.25 -0.52
N ARG A 245 -14.40 23.88 -0.29
CA ARG A 245 -15.35 24.20 -1.38
C ARG A 245 -14.90 25.48 -2.07
N THR A 246 -14.74 25.43 -3.38
CA THR A 246 -14.51 26.60 -4.23
C THR A 246 -15.69 26.78 -5.21
N GLU A 247 -15.74 27.91 -5.91
CA GLU A 247 -16.69 28.13 -7.01
C GLU A 247 -16.61 27.04 -8.09
N ARG A 248 -15.44 26.41 -8.25
CA ARG A 248 -15.16 25.35 -9.23
C ARG A 248 -15.34 23.93 -8.67
N GLY A 249 -15.86 23.80 -7.45
CA GLY A 249 -16.04 22.52 -6.76
C GLY A 249 -15.00 22.27 -5.66
N PRO A 250 -14.89 21.01 -5.17
CA PRO A 250 -13.94 20.63 -4.13
C PRO A 250 -12.49 20.86 -4.56
N LEU A 251 -11.64 21.31 -3.64
CA LEU A 251 -10.21 21.50 -3.82
C LEU A 251 -9.44 20.93 -2.62
N PHE A 252 -8.40 20.12 -2.88
CA PHE A 252 -7.55 19.58 -1.83
C PHE A 252 -6.56 20.64 -1.35
N ASP A 253 -6.49 20.88 -0.03
CA ASP A 253 -5.47 21.73 0.58
C ASP A 253 -4.15 20.93 0.71
N LEU A 254 -3.21 21.23 -0.19
CA LEU A 254 -1.92 20.57 -0.27
C LEU A 254 -0.81 21.26 0.55
N SER A 255 -1.15 22.25 1.38
CA SER A 255 -0.17 22.96 2.20
C SER A 255 0.57 22.03 3.16
N SER A 256 1.81 22.39 3.51
CA SER A 256 2.66 21.61 4.42
C SER A 256 2.18 21.62 5.87
N LYS A 257 1.22 22.48 6.25
CA LYS A 257 0.70 22.54 7.64
C LYS A 257 0.07 21.24 8.14
N TYR A 258 -0.31 20.35 7.23
CA TYR A 258 -0.84 19.01 7.54
C TYR A 258 0.22 17.91 7.50
N ARG A 259 1.46 18.26 7.13
CA ARG A 259 2.63 17.42 7.37
C ARG A 259 3.11 17.66 8.78
N LEU A 260 3.09 16.61 9.61
CA LEU A 260 3.46 16.69 11.01
C LEU A 260 4.49 15.60 11.32
N ASN A 261 5.38 15.92 12.26
CA ASN A 261 6.16 14.96 13.02
C ASN A 261 6.07 15.37 14.49
N ARG A 262 5.24 14.67 15.25
CA ARG A 262 5.07 14.87 16.69
C ARG A 262 5.71 13.74 17.51
N TRP A 263 6.48 12.86 16.86
CA TRP A 263 7.12 11.73 17.52
C TRP A 263 7.97 12.19 18.70
N LYS A 264 7.61 11.72 19.91
CA LYS A 264 8.30 12.07 21.17
C LYS A 264 8.45 13.57 21.44
N SER A 265 7.63 14.41 20.81
CA SER A 265 7.76 15.87 20.88
C SER A 265 7.20 16.47 22.18
N ASP A 266 6.16 15.85 22.76
CA ASP A 266 5.56 16.24 24.04
C ASP A 266 5.28 15.00 24.90
N LEU A 267 6.01 14.86 26.01
CA LEU A 267 5.84 13.76 26.96
C LEU A 267 4.52 13.82 27.72
N ALA A 268 3.89 15.00 27.82
CA ALA A 268 2.60 15.18 28.48
C ALA A 268 1.43 14.72 27.59
N ASN A 269 1.61 14.64 26.27
CA ASN A 269 0.60 14.16 25.33
C ASN A 269 1.12 13.06 24.37
N PRO A 270 1.36 11.83 24.87
CA PRO A 270 1.86 10.73 24.05
C PRO A 270 0.94 10.36 22.87
N MET A 271 -0.35 10.67 22.94
CA MET A 271 -1.29 10.41 21.85
C MET A 271 -0.95 11.23 20.60
N GLU A 272 -0.38 12.42 20.76
CA GLU A 272 0.05 13.24 19.62
C GLU A 272 1.25 12.64 18.89
N TRP A 273 2.02 11.73 19.50
CA TRP A 273 3.17 11.11 18.83
C TRP A 273 2.78 10.32 17.60
N ARG A 274 1.52 9.89 17.53
CA ARG A 274 0.91 9.18 16.40
C ARG A 274 0.75 10.08 15.17
N LEU A 275 0.84 11.40 15.33
CA LEU A 275 0.90 12.38 14.24
C LEU A 275 2.33 12.46 13.66
N THR A 276 2.74 11.36 13.04
CA THR A 276 4.04 11.15 12.38
C THR A 276 3.87 10.15 11.23
N GLY A 277 4.96 9.80 10.55
CA GLY A 277 5.04 8.63 9.69
C GLY A 277 6.45 8.43 9.17
N ASP A 278 6.56 7.86 7.98
CA ASP A 278 7.83 7.57 7.29
C ASP A 278 8.18 8.56 6.16
N GLY A 279 7.44 9.67 6.05
CA GLY A 279 7.53 10.66 4.97
C GLY A 279 6.52 10.42 3.83
N THR A 280 5.90 9.23 3.79
CA THR A 280 4.89 8.82 2.80
C THR A 280 3.62 8.31 3.47
N VAL A 281 3.74 7.34 4.38
CA VAL A 281 2.65 6.66 5.05
C VAL A 281 2.53 7.19 6.47
N PRO A 282 1.38 7.78 6.85
CA PRO A 282 1.11 8.14 8.24
C PRO A 282 1.19 6.93 9.14
N PHE A 283 1.67 7.11 10.38
CA PHE A 283 1.76 6.04 11.37
C PHE A 283 0.41 5.31 11.53
N GLU A 284 -0.68 6.06 11.71
CA GLU A 284 -2.04 5.48 11.79
C GLU A 284 -2.40 4.60 10.60
N ALA A 285 -1.98 5.01 9.39
CA ALA A 285 -2.29 4.28 8.18
C ALA A 285 -1.39 3.07 7.95
N ALA A 286 -0.28 2.97 8.68
CA ALA A 286 0.62 1.84 8.63
C ALA A 286 0.26 0.73 9.62
N LEU A 287 -0.76 0.95 10.47
CA LEU A 287 -1.22 -0.04 11.43
C LEU A 287 -2.21 -1.02 10.78
N PRO A 288 -1.93 -2.33 10.80
CA PRO A 288 -2.92 -3.32 10.43
C PRO A 288 -3.99 -3.46 11.52
N ASN A 289 -5.25 -3.64 11.11
CA ASN A 289 -6.39 -3.89 11.99
C ASN A 289 -6.41 -5.28 12.67
N PHE A 290 -5.37 -6.09 12.48
CA PHE A 290 -5.30 -7.48 12.95
C PHE A 290 -4.08 -7.76 13.84
N LEU A 291 -3.28 -6.75 14.15
CA LEU A 291 -2.20 -6.80 15.14
C LEU A 291 -2.43 -5.73 16.19
N GLU A 292 -2.04 -6.03 17.42
CA GLU A 292 -2.02 -5.03 18.49
C GLU A 292 -0.76 -4.16 18.39
N LEU A 293 -0.78 -2.97 18.98
CA LEU A 293 0.35 -2.03 18.93
C LEU A 293 1.64 -2.61 19.48
N GLU A 294 1.56 -3.51 20.47
CA GLU A 294 2.71 -4.23 21.05
C GLU A 294 3.38 -5.20 20.06
N ASN A 295 2.71 -5.55 18.97
CA ASN A 295 3.27 -6.38 17.89
C ASN A 295 3.88 -5.55 16.75
N ILE A 296 3.87 -4.22 16.87
CA ILE A 296 4.38 -3.30 15.83
C ILE A 296 5.75 -2.79 16.23
N ILE A 297 6.73 -2.96 15.35
CA ILE A 297 8.07 -2.38 15.51
C ILE A 297 8.09 -1.02 14.83
N CYS A 298 8.22 0.02 15.64
CA CYS A 298 8.46 1.37 15.14
C CYS A 298 9.95 1.59 14.93
N VAL A 299 10.33 2.08 13.76
CA VAL A 299 11.71 2.41 13.39
C VAL A 299 11.81 3.88 12.98
N THR A 300 12.92 4.49 13.31
CA THR A 300 13.26 5.89 13.06
C THR A 300 14.46 5.99 12.11
N PRO A 301 14.69 7.12 11.43
CA PRO A 301 15.93 7.33 10.68
C PRO A 301 17.20 7.07 11.51
N GLU A 302 17.17 7.44 12.80
CA GLU A 302 18.27 7.24 13.74
C GLU A 302 18.67 5.77 13.92
N ASP A 303 17.71 4.83 13.85
CA ASP A 303 17.95 3.41 14.08
C ASP A 303 18.84 2.77 12.99
N TYR A 304 18.96 3.41 11.83
CA TYR A 304 19.75 2.91 10.70
C TYR A 304 21.17 3.48 10.62
N GLY A 305 21.48 4.51 11.42
CA GLY A 305 22.86 5.03 11.54
C GLY A 305 23.44 5.72 10.29
N TYR A 306 22.63 6.05 9.29
CA TYR A 306 23.06 6.73 8.07
C TYR A 306 22.54 8.19 8.04
N TRP A 307 23.47 9.15 8.10
CA TRP A 307 23.27 10.57 7.80
C TRP A 307 24.28 11.01 6.74
#